data_AF-A0A9D1I4I3-F1
#
_entry.id   AF-A0A9D1I4I3-F1
#
_cell.length_a   1.000
_cell.length_b   1.000
_cell.length_c   1.000
_cell.angle_alpha   90.00
_cell.angle_beta   90.00
_cell.angle_gamma   90.00
#
_symmetry.space_group_name_H-M   'P 1'
#
loop_
_entity.id
_entity.type
_entity.pdbx_description
1 polymer ?
#
loop_
_entity_poly.entity_id
_entity_poly.type
_entity_poly.pdbx_seq_one_letter_code
_entity_poly.pdbx_strand_id
1 'polypeptide(L)'
;AEENHITAQKAELLLPESIRADRDEPGIRYMCGKIPLDISHEYMPQIEFMCQISGDGDDYRVISLFNPQLSAESPHTELSKQFVGTVKMWLRAGNTIEYAVNGDFFDWGKTAVSGAGEEAELNGGLLLSFSPQTAFNGGHYQYYYHHGSCAV
;
A
#
# COMPACT_ATOMS: atom_id res chain seq x y z
N ALA A 1 -44.73 6.16 -25.22
CA ALA A 1 -45.66 5.02 -25.09
C ALA A 1 -44.90 3.79 -25.57
N GLU A 2 -44.97 2.71 -24.80
CA GLU A 2 -44.15 1.50 -24.85
C GLU A 2 -44.09 0.83 -26.23
N GLU A 3 -42.94 0.23 -26.57
CA GLU A 3 -42.85 -1.22 -26.78
C GLU A 3 -41.42 -1.63 -27.13
N ASN A 4 -40.71 -2.13 -26.13
CA ASN A 4 -39.96 -3.38 -26.30
C ASN A 4 -39.55 -3.87 -24.91
N HIS A 5 -40.43 -4.66 -24.32
CA HIS A 5 -40.26 -5.37 -23.04
C HIS A 5 -39.19 -6.46 -23.15
N ILE A 6 -37.97 -6.07 -23.47
CA ILE A 6 -36.80 -6.95 -23.40
C ILE A 6 -36.26 -6.76 -21.98
N THR A 7 -36.57 -7.68 -21.09
CA THR A 7 -35.90 -7.79 -19.79
C THR A 7 -34.40 -8.00 -20.03
N ALA A 8 -33.53 -7.50 -19.13
CA ALA A 8 -32.08 -7.59 -19.27
C ALA A 8 -31.57 -9.01 -19.59
N GLN A 9 -32.20 -10.03 -19.02
CA GLN A 9 -31.93 -11.46 -19.31
C GLN A 9 -32.18 -11.86 -20.77
N LYS A 10 -33.16 -11.24 -21.43
CA LYS A 10 -33.52 -11.51 -22.83
C LYS A 10 -32.62 -10.75 -23.81
N ALA A 11 -32.02 -9.64 -23.38
CA ALA A 11 -31.01 -8.91 -24.13
C ALA A 11 -29.65 -9.65 -24.15
N GLU A 12 -29.26 -10.30 -23.04
CA GLU A 12 -28.02 -11.11 -22.97
C GLU A 12 -28.05 -12.37 -23.87
N LEU A 13 -29.24 -12.88 -24.22
CA LEU A 13 -29.39 -14.01 -25.15
C LEU A 13 -29.30 -13.63 -26.63
N LEU A 14 -29.40 -12.34 -26.96
CA LEU A 14 -29.41 -11.83 -28.34
C LEU A 14 -28.04 -11.31 -28.79
N LEU A 15 -27.07 -11.22 -27.89
CA LEU A 15 -25.69 -10.86 -28.23
C LEU A 15 -24.98 -12.07 -28.83
N PRO A 16 -24.30 -11.93 -29.98
CA PRO A 16 -23.51 -13.02 -30.56
C PRO A 16 -22.45 -13.48 -29.56
N GLU A 17 -22.19 -14.78 -29.49
CA GLU A 17 -21.23 -15.36 -28.52
C GLU A 17 -19.84 -14.70 -28.58
N SER A 18 -19.46 -14.15 -29.74
CA SER A 18 -18.20 -13.42 -29.94
C SER A 18 -18.12 -12.03 -29.29
N ILE A 19 -19.22 -11.50 -28.72
CA ILE A 19 -19.28 -10.23 -27.98
C ILE A 19 -19.54 -10.48 -26.48
N ARG A 20 -19.70 -11.73 -26.05
CA ARG A 20 -19.55 -12.07 -24.64
C ARG A 20 -18.08 -11.85 -24.32
N ALA A 21 -17.75 -10.63 -23.90
CA ALA A 21 -16.45 -10.33 -23.30
C ALA A 21 -16.16 -11.46 -22.31
N ASP A 22 -14.98 -12.07 -22.44
CA ASP A 22 -14.47 -13.08 -21.52
C ASP A 22 -14.77 -12.63 -20.09
N ARG A 23 -15.84 -13.16 -19.51
CA ARG A 23 -16.41 -12.70 -18.23
C ARG A 23 -15.81 -13.48 -17.06
N ASP A 24 -14.77 -14.26 -17.30
CA ASP A 24 -14.24 -15.24 -16.37
C ASP A 24 -12.71 -15.12 -16.12
N GLU A 25 -12.01 -14.10 -16.64
CA GLU A 25 -10.70 -13.77 -16.09
C GLU A 25 -10.89 -12.81 -14.90
N PRO A 26 -10.52 -13.21 -13.67
CA PRO A 26 -10.61 -12.31 -12.52
C PRO A 26 -9.79 -11.06 -12.82
N GLY A 27 -10.47 -9.92 -12.93
CA GLY A 27 -9.87 -8.68 -13.42
C GLY A 27 -8.67 -8.26 -12.57
N ILE A 28 -7.55 -7.97 -13.22
CA ILE A 28 -6.39 -7.36 -12.55
C ILE A 28 -6.72 -5.91 -12.22
N ARG A 29 -6.57 -5.54 -10.96
CA ARG A 29 -6.79 -4.18 -10.45
C ARG A 29 -5.64 -3.77 -9.54
N TYR A 30 -5.52 -2.47 -9.29
CA TYR A 30 -4.50 -1.90 -8.41
C TYR A 30 -5.15 -1.17 -7.24
N MET A 31 -4.60 -1.34 -6.04
CA MET A 31 -5.07 -0.70 -4.81
C MET A 31 -3.92 -0.03 -4.07
N CYS A 32 -4.25 1.03 -3.33
CA CYS A 32 -3.32 1.71 -2.44
C CYS A 32 -3.63 1.32 -0.99
N GLY A 33 -2.63 0.83 -0.28
CA GLY A 33 -2.71 0.56 1.15
C GLY A 33 -2.02 1.66 1.96
N LYS A 34 -2.58 1.96 3.14
CA LYS A 34 -2.02 2.94 4.08
C LYS A 34 -1.98 2.35 5.47
N ILE A 35 -0.81 2.38 6.11
CA ILE A 35 -0.61 1.94 7.48
C ILE A 35 -0.21 3.16 8.31
N PRO A 36 -1.07 3.65 9.23
CA PRO A 36 -0.69 4.71 10.15
C PRO A 36 0.34 4.20 11.17
N LEU A 37 1.33 5.03 11.48
CA LEU A 37 2.30 4.80 12.54
C LEU A 37 1.93 5.66 13.74
N ASP A 38 1.48 5.05 14.81
CA ASP A 38 1.03 5.74 16.03
C ASP A 38 2.24 6.13 16.90
N ILE A 39 2.95 7.18 16.49
CA ILE A 39 4.14 7.67 17.22
C ILE A 39 3.70 8.54 18.41
N SER A 40 2.77 9.46 18.17
CA SER A 40 2.11 10.25 19.21
C SER A 40 0.76 10.78 18.72
N HIS A 41 -0.05 11.31 19.64
CA HIS A 41 -1.34 11.95 19.31
C HIS A 41 -1.23 13.11 18.30
N GLU A 42 -0.06 13.75 18.20
CA GLU A 42 0.16 14.89 17.31
C GLU A 42 0.93 14.52 16.03
N TYR A 43 1.58 13.36 16.00
CA TYR A 43 2.42 12.94 14.88
C TYR A 43 2.15 11.48 14.50
N MET A 44 1.37 11.29 13.43
CA MET A 44 0.98 9.97 12.92
C MET A 44 1.33 9.85 11.42
N PRO A 45 2.62 9.69 11.05
CA PRO A 45 3.01 9.46 9.66
C PRO A 45 2.48 8.12 9.16
N GLN A 46 2.62 7.84 7.87
CA GLN A 46 2.03 6.66 7.25
C GLN A 46 3.02 5.93 6.33
N ILE A 47 2.98 4.60 6.34
CA ILE A 47 3.50 3.80 5.24
C ILE A 47 2.42 3.76 4.16
N GLU A 48 2.78 4.08 2.92
CA GLU A 48 1.92 3.91 1.76
C GLU A 48 2.55 2.89 0.82
N PHE A 49 1.71 2.11 0.16
CA PHE A 49 2.16 1.06 -0.76
C PHE A 49 1.09 0.77 -1.80
N MET A 50 1.50 0.11 -2.88
CA MET A 50 0.60 -0.33 -3.94
C MET A 50 0.52 -1.86 -3.95
N CYS A 51 -0.65 -2.36 -4.30
CA CYS A 51 -0.91 -3.77 -4.48
C CYS A 51 -1.53 -4.03 -5.84
N GLN A 52 -1.08 -5.08 -6.52
CA GLN A 52 -1.84 -5.69 -7.60
C GLN A 52 -2.75 -6.74 -6.99
N ILE A 53 -4.01 -6.74 -7.40
CA ILE A 53 -5.01 -7.69 -6.95
C ILE A 53 -5.62 -8.45 -8.12
N SER A 54 -6.04 -9.68 -7.85
CA SER A 54 -6.84 -10.52 -8.76
C SER A 54 -8.12 -10.93 -8.05
N GLY A 55 -9.25 -10.78 -8.75
CA GLY A 55 -10.59 -11.11 -8.25
C GLY A 55 -11.53 -9.91 -8.32
N ASP A 56 -12.78 -10.11 -7.92
CA ASP A 56 -13.87 -9.14 -8.09
C ASP A 56 -14.58 -8.85 -6.76
N GLY A 57 -14.95 -7.58 -6.57
CA GLY A 57 -15.60 -7.15 -5.32
C GLY A 57 -14.74 -7.46 -4.08
N ASP A 58 -15.39 -8.06 -3.07
CA ASP A 58 -14.78 -8.44 -1.79
C ASP A 58 -14.01 -9.78 -1.86
N ASP A 59 -14.14 -10.55 -2.96
CA ASP A 59 -13.41 -11.80 -3.18
C ASP A 59 -12.21 -11.54 -4.09
N TYR A 60 -11.19 -10.93 -3.50
CA TYR A 60 -9.92 -10.65 -4.17
C TYR A 60 -8.74 -11.22 -3.40
N ARG A 61 -7.63 -11.38 -4.12
CA ARG A 61 -6.32 -11.76 -3.58
C ARG A 61 -5.27 -10.74 -3.98
N VAL A 62 -4.44 -10.34 -3.05
CA VAL A 62 -3.22 -9.59 -3.32
C VAL A 62 -2.20 -10.53 -3.93
N ILE A 63 -1.79 -10.23 -5.15
CA ILE A 63 -0.83 -11.05 -5.90
C ILE A 63 0.57 -10.43 -5.89
N SER A 64 0.66 -9.10 -5.77
CA SER A 64 1.94 -8.43 -5.58
C SER A 64 1.84 -7.15 -4.76
N LEU A 65 2.96 -6.82 -4.13
CA LEU A 65 3.21 -5.62 -3.34
C LEU A 65 4.35 -4.84 -4.00
N PHE A 66 4.18 -3.54 -4.20
CA PHE A 66 5.20 -2.70 -4.81
C PHE A 66 5.10 -1.23 -4.35
N ASN A 67 6.13 -0.46 -4.69
CA ASN A 67 6.28 0.96 -4.38
C ASN A 67 5.95 1.36 -2.92
N PRO A 68 6.50 0.66 -1.91
CA PRO A 68 6.35 1.12 -0.54
C PRO A 68 7.07 2.45 -0.35
N GLN A 69 6.50 3.32 0.47
CA GLN A 69 7.07 4.60 0.86
C GLN A 69 6.69 4.94 2.29
N LEU A 70 7.55 5.68 2.99
CA LEU A 70 7.20 6.30 4.26
C LEU A 70 6.88 7.77 4.02
N SER A 71 5.60 8.12 4.10
CA SER A 71 5.16 9.51 4.18
C SER A 71 5.39 9.99 5.61
N ALA A 72 6.54 10.62 5.85
CA ALA A 72 6.94 11.12 7.17
C ALA A 72 6.20 12.40 7.60
N GLU A 73 5.27 12.89 6.79
CA GLU A 73 4.33 13.94 7.16
C GLU A 73 3.08 13.33 7.80
N SER A 74 2.66 13.88 8.94
CA SER A 74 1.41 13.51 9.58
C SER A 74 0.24 14.14 8.82
N PRO A 75 -0.71 13.36 8.29
CA PRO A 75 -1.84 13.89 7.52
C PRO A 75 -2.84 14.67 8.37
N HIS A 76 -2.73 14.61 9.70
CA HIS A 76 -3.62 15.30 10.63
C HIS A 76 -3.11 16.68 11.04
N THR A 77 -1.80 16.86 11.09
CA THR A 77 -1.14 18.03 11.70
C THR A 77 -0.12 18.71 10.79
N GLU A 78 0.14 18.14 9.61
CA GLU A 78 1.17 18.59 8.64
C GLU A 78 2.59 18.61 9.25
N LEU A 79 2.77 18.03 10.44
CA LEU A 79 4.09 17.87 11.05
C LEU A 79 4.88 16.86 10.23
N SER A 80 6.04 17.29 9.74
CA SER A 80 6.98 16.43 9.02
C SER A 80 8.27 16.27 9.84
N LYS A 81 8.80 15.05 9.85
CA LYS A 81 10.05 14.70 10.54
C LYS A 81 10.98 13.99 9.56
N GLN A 82 12.28 14.09 9.83
CA GLN A 82 13.25 13.22 9.18
C GLN A 82 13.15 11.82 9.81
N PHE A 83 13.28 10.77 9.01
CA PHE A 83 13.34 9.39 9.48
C PHE A 83 14.66 8.74 9.07
N VAL A 84 15.29 8.03 10.00
CA VAL A 84 16.51 7.24 9.75
C VAL A 84 16.29 5.84 10.32
N GLY A 85 16.43 4.82 9.49
CA GLY A 85 16.12 3.45 9.90
C GLY A 85 15.68 2.59 8.74
N THR A 86 14.81 1.62 9.02
CA THR A 86 14.33 0.67 8.02
C THR A 86 12.82 0.48 8.09
N VAL A 87 12.22 0.27 6.92
CA VAL A 87 10.87 -0.26 6.76
C VAL A 87 10.97 -1.56 5.98
N LYS A 88 10.40 -2.63 6.53
CA LYS A 88 10.31 -3.94 5.88
C LYS A 88 8.86 -4.30 5.69
N MET A 89 8.53 -4.89 4.55
CA MET A 89 7.18 -5.34 4.25
C MET A 89 7.22 -6.70 3.59
N TRP A 90 6.24 -7.55 3.88
CA TRP A 90 6.10 -8.88 3.28
C TRP A 90 4.66 -9.12 2.89
N LEU A 91 4.46 -9.61 1.66
CA LEU A 91 3.17 -10.12 1.24
C LEU A 91 2.98 -11.52 1.84
N ARG A 92 2.07 -11.63 2.80
CA ARG A 92 1.66 -12.88 3.45
C ARG A 92 0.31 -13.33 2.90
N ALA A 93 -0.19 -14.45 3.40
CA ALA A 93 -1.36 -15.16 2.84
C ALA A 93 -2.51 -14.25 2.39
N GLY A 94 -2.91 -14.42 1.13
CA GLY A 94 -4.14 -13.89 0.52
C GLY A 94 -4.16 -12.37 0.37
N ASN A 95 -4.38 -11.67 1.49
CA ASN A 95 -4.61 -10.22 1.59
C ASN A 95 -3.89 -9.59 2.78
N THR A 96 -2.91 -10.27 3.38
CA THR A 96 -2.23 -9.78 4.58
C THR A 96 -0.85 -9.26 4.24
N ILE A 97 -0.57 -8.01 4.64
CA ILE A 97 0.76 -7.42 4.58
C ILE A 97 1.34 -7.39 5.99
N GLU A 98 2.44 -8.11 6.19
CA GLU A 98 3.26 -8.00 7.39
C GLU A 98 4.26 -6.85 7.20
N TYR A 99 4.47 -6.04 8.23
CA TYR A 99 5.41 -4.91 8.15
C TYR A 99 6.15 -4.69 9.46
N ALA A 100 7.37 -4.18 9.36
CA ALA A 100 8.15 -3.74 10.50
C ALA A 100 8.83 -2.39 10.20
N VAL A 101 8.73 -1.48 11.16
CA VAL A 101 9.43 -0.19 11.18
C VAL A 101 10.43 -0.22 12.33
N ASN A 102 11.66 0.20 12.06
CA ASN A 102 12.69 0.32 13.08
C ASN A 102 13.59 1.50 12.75
N GLY A 103 13.51 2.57 13.54
CA GLY A 103 14.34 3.75 13.32
C GLY A 103 14.03 4.91 14.24
N ASP A 104 14.71 6.01 13.99
CA ASP A 104 14.61 7.26 14.72
C ASP A 104 13.97 8.34 13.86
N PHE A 105 13.08 9.11 14.48
CA PHE A 105 12.55 10.36 13.94
C PHE A 105 13.33 11.54 14.52
N PHE A 106 13.58 12.55 13.68
CA PHE A 106 14.28 13.79 14.04
C PHE A 106 13.45 15.00 13.60
N ASP A 107 13.51 16.08 14.37
CA ASP A 107 12.73 17.30 14.12
C ASP A 107 13.10 18.00 12.80
N TRP A 108 14.36 17.87 12.37
CA TRP A 108 14.88 18.54 11.18
C TRP A 108 15.87 17.67 10.44
N GLY A 109 15.85 17.76 9.11
CA GLY A 109 16.81 17.11 8.23
C GLY A 109 16.17 16.67 6.92
N LYS A 110 16.97 16.01 6.07
CA LYS A 110 16.49 15.39 4.83
C LYS A 110 16.83 13.91 4.84
N THR A 111 15.88 13.09 4.42
CA THR A 111 16.04 11.64 4.35
C THR A 111 16.44 11.23 2.93
N ALA A 112 17.49 10.43 2.82
CA ALA A 112 17.80 9.66 1.63
C ALA A 112 17.11 8.30 1.77
N VAL A 113 16.45 7.87 0.70
CA VAL A 113 15.85 6.55 0.63
C VAL A 113 16.70 5.70 -0.29
N SER A 114 17.02 4.50 0.16
CA SER A 114 17.74 3.50 -0.62
C SER A 114 17.11 2.13 -0.37
N GLY A 115 17.15 1.28 -1.38
CA GLY A 115 16.42 0.02 -1.33
C GLY A 115 14.92 0.22 -1.57
N ALA A 116 14.45 -0.52 -2.55
CA ALA A 116 13.09 -1.00 -2.74
C ALA A 116 13.25 -1.99 -3.91
N GLY A 117 12.86 -3.25 -3.74
CA GLY A 117 12.63 -4.11 -4.89
C GLY A 117 11.48 -3.53 -5.70
N GLU A 118 11.51 -3.65 -7.03
CA GLU A 118 10.42 -3.15 -7.88
C GLU A 118 9.08 -3.79 -7.48
N GLU A 119 9.11 -5.05 -7.04
CA GLU A 119 7.91 -5.82 -6.71
C GLU A 119 8.25 -6.98 -5.76
N ALA A 120 7.28 -7.36 -4.91
CA ALA A 120 7.31 -8.58 -4.11
C ALA A 120 6.03 -9.38 -4.32
N GLU A 121 6.20 -10.62 -4.76
CA GLU A 121 5.12 -11.62 -4.86
C GLU A 121 4.83 -12.28 -3.50
N LEU A 122 3.91 -13.24 -3.48
CA LEU A 122 3.52 -13.98 -2.28
C LEU A 122 4.75 -14.60 -1.56
N ASN A 123 4.85 -14.36 -0.26
CA ASN A 123 5.98 -14.69 0.62
C ASN A 123 7.28 -13.91 0.35
N GLY A 124 7.31 -13.05 -0.66
CA GLY A 124 8.35 -12.08 -0.91
C GLY A 124 8.34 -10.94 0.10
N GLY A 125 9.39 -10.13 0.08
CA GLY A 125 9.47 -8.95 0.92
C GLY A 125 10.30 -7.83 0.31
N LEU A 126 9.99 -6.62 0.76
CA LEU A 126 10.63 -5.37 0.38
C LEU A 126 11.32 -4.77 1.60
N LEU A 127 12.48 -4.14 1.36
CA LEU A 127 13.23 -3.42 2.36
C LEU A 127 13.53 -2.02 1.83
N LEU A 128 13.13 -1.02 2.63
CA LEU A 128 13.57 0.35 2.48
C LEU A 128 14.52 0.70 3.62
N SER A 129 15.62 1.33 3.26
CA SER A 129 16.63 1.85 4.17
C SER A 129 16.69 3.37 4.03
N PHE A 130 16.52 4.04 5.15
CA PHE A 130 16.46 5.49 5.26
C PHE A 130 17.71 5.97 5.99
N SER A 131 18.47 6.86 5.34
CA SER A 131 19.68 7.44 5.89
C SER A 131 19.62 8.96 5.83
N PRO A 132 20.38 9.70 6.65
CA PRO A 132 20.49 11.14 6.49
C PRO A 132 21.11 11.51 5.12
N GLN A 133 20.59 12.53 4.43
CA GLN A 133 21.23 13.09 3.21
C GLN A 133 22.46 13.93 3.52
N THR A 134 22.50 14.57 4.69
CA THR A 134 23.57 15.45 5.14
C THR A 134 23.86 15.18 6.62
N ALA A 135 25.04 15.61 7.10
CA ALA A 135 25.38 15.50 8.52
C ALA A 135 24.26 16.09 9.42
N PHE A 136 23.95 15.36 10.50
CA PHE A 136 22.88 15.68 11.42
C PHE A 136 23.10 17.03 12.10
N ASN A 137 22.10 17.91 12.03
CA ASN A 137 22.02 19.15 12.81
C ASN A 137 20.66 19.32 13.52
N GLY A 138 19.81 18.28 13.51
CA GLY A 138 18.48 18.31 14.08
C GLY A 138 18.37 17.55 15.40
N GLY A 139 17.51 18.03 16.30
CA GLY A 139 17.14 17.36 17.54
C GLY A 139 16.47 16.01 17.28
N HIS A 140 16.85 15.02 18.07
CA HIS A 140 16.16 13.73 18.12
C HIS A 140 14.73 13.95 18.63
N TYR A 141 13.75 13.40 17.91
CA TYR A 141 12.35 13.45 18.31
C TYR A 141 12.00 12.19 19.12
N GLN A 142 12.10 11.02 18.48
CA GLN A 142 11.72 9.75 19.11
C GLN A 142 12.23 8.53 18.34
N TYR A 143 12.61 7.48 19.07
CA TYR A 143 12.80 6.15 18.50
C TYR A 143 11.45 5.43 18.32
N TYR A 144 11.25 4.80 17.17
CA TYR A 144 10.04 4.04 16.87
C TYR A 144 10.37 2.64 16.37
N TYR A 145 9.84 1.64 17.07
CA TYR A 145 9.80 0.26 16.63
C TYR A 145 8.37 -0.24 16.66
N HIS A 146 7.92 -0.79 15.54
CA HIS A 146 6.65 -1.48 15.45
C HIS A 146 6.76 -2.64 14.48
N HIS A 147 6.12 -3.76 14.83
CA HIS A 147 5.97 -4.92 13.98
C HIS A 147 4.52 -5.37 14.06
N GLY A 148 3.86 -5.44 12.92
CA GLY A 148 2.45 -5.78 12.84
C GLY A 148 2.05 -6.30 11.47
N SER A 149 0.74 -6.43 11.28
CA SER A 149 0.13 -6.83 10.02
C SER A 149 -1.13 -6.03 9.76
N CYS A 150 -1.41 -5.75 8.48
CA CYS A 150 -2.69 -5.20 8.05
C CYS A 150 -3.31 -6.08 6.97
N ALA A 151 -4.65 -6.10 6.92
CA ALA A 151 -5.35 -6.47 5.70
C ALA A 151 -5.22 -5.32 4.69
N VAL A 152 -5.22 -5.66 3.40
CA VAL A 152 -5.37 -4.69 2.31
C VAL A 152 -6.84 -4.29 2.15
#